data_AF-A0A6G3TIF6-F1
#
_entry.id   AF-A0A6G3TIF6-F1
#
_cell.length_a   1.000
_cell.length_b   1.000
_cell.length_c   1.000
_cell.angle_alpha   90.00
_cell.angle_beta   90.00
_cell.angle_gamma   90.00
#
_symmetry.space_group_name_H-M   'P 1'
#
loop_
_entity.id
_entity.type
_entity.pdbx_description
1 polymer ?
#
loop_
_entity_poly.entity_id
_entity_poly.type
_entity_poly.pdbx_seq_one_letter_code
_entity_poly.pdbx_strand_id
1 'polypeptide(L)'
;MRLFAAVLPPEDVTAALAAEVAVLRGLPGADGLRWTGRPGWHLTLAFYGEVDDDVVPDLSARLERAAHRTAPFELALRGGGQFGR
;
A
#
# COMPACT_ATOMS: atom_id res chain seq x y z
N MET A 1 3.50 -5.89 -18.09
CA MET A 1 3.12 -4.82 -17.13
C MET A 1 3.60 -5.18 -15.72
N ARG A 2 3.96 -4.18 -14.89
CA ARG A 2 4.40 -4.45 -13.49
C ARG A 2 3.22 -4.54 -12.54
N LEU A 3 3.02 -5.70 -11.91
CA LEU A 3 1.86 -5.95 -11.06
C LEU A 3 2.22 -6.27 -9.60
N PHE A 4 1.29 -5.92 -8.73
CA PHE A 4 1.25 -6.28 -7.32
C PHE A 4 -0.21 -6.34 -6.85
N ALA A 5 -0.47 -7.03 -5.75
CA ALA A 5 -1.76 -6.99 -5.05
C ALA A 5 -1.62 -6.17 -3.77
N ALA A 6 -2.66 -5.39 -3.42
CA ALA A 6 -2.64 -4.56 -2.22
C ALA A 6 -4.04 -4.37 -1.63
N VAL A 7 -4.07 -3.99 -0.35
CA VAL A 7 -5.26 -3.47 0.32
C VAL A 7 -5.18 -1.95 0.32
N LEU A 8 -6.27 -1.29 -0.07
CA LEU A 8 -6.43 0.15 0.00
C LEU A 8 -7.02 0.54 1.36
N PRO A 9 -6.33 1.35 2.17
CA PRO A 9 -6.90 1.85 3.40
C PRO A 9 -8.12 2.75 3.11
N PRO A 10 -9.14 2.76 3.99
CA PRO A 10 -10.24 3.71 3.94
C PRO A 10 -9.76 5.18 3.97
N GLU A 11 -10.58 6.09 3.43
CA GLU A 11 -10.22 7.51 3.31
C GLU A 11 -9.88 8.15 4.65
N ASP A 12 -10.68 7.90 5.69
CA ASP A 12 -10.48 8.40 7.05
C ASP A 12 -9.14 7.95 7.63
N VAL A 13 -8.74 6.69 7.40
CA VAL A 13 -7.44 6.16 7.79
C VAL A 13 -6.30 6.87 7.05
N THR A 14 -6.44 7.08 5.73
CA THR A 14 -5.43 7.82 4.97
C THR A 14 -5.38 9.31 5.36
N ALA A 15 -6.49 9.91 5.76
CA ALA A 15 -6.53 11.29 6.23
C ALA A 15 -5.78 11.42 7.57
N ALA A 16 -6.02 10.50 8.50
CA ALA A 16 -5.32 10.46 9.78
C ALA A 16 -3.81 10.25 9.59
N LEU A 17 -3.40 9.27 8.78
CA LEU A 17 -1.98 9.04 8.47
C LEU A 17 -1.35 10.28 7.82
N ALA A 18 -2.09 11.04 7.02
CA ALA A 18 -1.55 12.22 6.37
C ALA A 18 -1.29 13.39 7.30
N ALA A 19 -2.03 13.52 8.40
CA ALA A 19 -1.69 14.48 9.44
C ALA A 19 -0.32 14.15 10.05
N GLU A 20 -0.08 12.88 10.36
CA GLU A 20 1.21 12.42 10.91
C GLU A 20 2.36 12.61 9.90
N VAL A 21 2.15 12.24 8.64
CA VAL A 21 3.15 12.44 7.58
C VAL A 21 3.46 13.93 7.35
N ALA A 22 2.49 14.83 7.53
CA ALA A 22 2.73 16.27 7.43
C ALA A 22 3.68 16.77 8.53
N VAL A 23 3.57 16.24 9.75
CA VAL A 23 4.52 16.53 10.84
C VAL A 23 5.92 16.04 10.47
N LEU A 24 6.04 14.81 9.95
CA LEU A 24 7.33 14.24 9.55
C LEU A 24 8.00 15.02 8.41
N ARG A 25 7.21 15.57 7.48
CA ARG A 25 7.70 16.42 6.40
C ARG A 25 8.29 17.75 6.87
N GLY A 26 7.99 18.19 8.10
CA GLY A 26 8.57 19.39 8.69
C GLY A 26 9.90 19.16 9.43
N LEU A 27 10.36 17.91 9.54
CA LEU A 27 11.60 17.60 10.27
C LEU A 27 12.85 17.93 9.43
N PRO A 28 13.99 18.28 10.06
CA PRO A 28 15.25 18.47 9.36
C PRO A 28 15.61 17.26 8.48
N GLY A 29 15.97 17.52 7.22
CA GLY A 29 16.32 16.47 6.25
C GLY A 29 15.13 15.89 5.47
N ALA A 30 13.89 16.22 5.83
CA ALA A 30 12.70 15.75 5.13
C ALA A 30 12.63 16.19 3.65
N ASP A 31 13.22 17.33 3.30
CA ASP A 31 13.27 17.86 1.93
C ASP A 31 14.12 17.00 0.99
N GLY A 32 15.04 16.19 1.55
CA GLY A 32 15.84 15.23 0.79
C GLY A 32 15.12 13.92 0.48
N LEU A 33 13.91 13.71 1.03
CA LEU A 33 13.15 12.48 0.86
C LEU A 33 12.17 12.58 -0.30
N ARG A 34 12.04 11.49 -1.07
CA ARG A 34 10.95 11.32 -2.03
C ARG A 34 9.73 10.75 -1.31
N TRP A 35 8.76 11.61 -1.04
CA TRP A 35 7.53 11.22 -0.35
C TRP A 35 6.49 10.63 -1.30
N THR A 36 5.92 9.48 -0.95
CA THR A 36 4.75 8.92 -1.65
C THR A 36 3.52 9.79 -1.39
N GLY A 37 2.83 10.22 -2.43
CA GLY A 37 1.56 10.94 -2.32
C GLY A 37 0.41 10.03 -1.87
N ARG A 38 -0.64 10.60 -1.29
CA ARG A 38 -1.79 9.85 -0.74
C ARG A 38 -2.41 8.84 -1.72
N PRO A 39 -2.58 9.13 -3.03
CA PRO A 39 -3.12 8.15 -3.98
C PRO A 39 -2.26 6.89 -4.15
N GLY A 40 -0.99 6.95 -3.76
CA GLY A 40 -0.07 5.83 -3.79
C GLY A 40 0.00 5.04 -2.48
N TRP A 41 -0.76 5.40 -1.44
CA TRP A 41 -0.71 4.69 -0.17
C TRP A 41 -1.54 3.42 -0.20
N HIS A 42 -0.89 2.31 0.12
CA HIS A 42 -1.50 0.99 0.11
C HIS A 42 -0.68 0.03 0.99
N LEU A 43 -1.31 -1.07 1.38
CA LEU A 43 -0.64 -2.18 2.06
C LEU A 43 -0.36 -3.26 1.00
N THR A 44 0.88 -3.34 0.52
CA THR A 44 1.25 -4.36 -0.47
C THR A 44 1.19 -5.75 0.13
N LEU A 45 0.48 -6.68 -0.52
CA LEU A 45 0.37 -8.08 -0.11
C LEU A 45 1.37 -8.97 -0.86
N ALA A 46 1.55 -8.74 -2.16
CA ALA A 46 2.46 -9.51 -3.00
C ALA A 46 2.91 -8.71 -4.22
N PHE A 47 4.19 -8.79 -4.57
CA PHE A 47 4.75 -8.26 -5.81
C PHE A 47 4.90 -9.39 -6.83
N TYR A 48 4.39 -9.21 -8.04
CA TYR A 48 4.48 -10.20 -9.13
C TYR A 48 5.57 -9.86 -10.15
N GLY A 49 6.06 -8.62 -10.17
CA GLY A 49 7.04 -8.19 -11.16
C GLY A 49 6.39 -7.97 -12.52
N GLU A 50 7.10 -8.30 -13.59
CA GLU A 50 6.57 -8.24 -14.95
C GLU A 50 5.60 -9.40 -15.20
N VAL A 51 4.40 -9.07 -15.65
CA VAL A 51 3.32 -9.99 -15.98
C VAL A 51 2.82 -9.65 -17.37
N ASP A 52 2.63 -10.67 -18.21
CA ASP A 52 2.08 -10.51 -19.56
C ASP A 52 0.57 -10.18 -19.50
N ASP A 53 0.12 -9.33 -20.42
CA ASP A 53 -1.24 -8.78 -20.40
C ASP A 53 -2.32 -9.87 -20.53
N ASP A 54 -2.02 -10.97 -21.20
CA ASP A 54 -2.91 -12.13 -21.38
C ASP A 54 -3.10 -12.96 -20.10
N VAL A 55 -2.20 -12.83 -19.12
CA VAL A 55 -2.26 -13.52 -17.82
C VAL A 55 -3.16 -12.77 -16.82
N VAL A 56 -3.38 -11.47 -17.02
CA VAL A 56 -4.08 -10.59 -16.07
C VAL A 56 -5.50 -11.07 -15.72
N PRO A 57 -6.34 -11.53 -16.67
CA PRO A 57 -7.67 -12.01 -16.35
C PRO A 57 -7.68 -13.24 -15.42
N ASP A 58 -6.82 -14.24 -15.67
CA ASP A 58 -6.74 -15.43 -14.80
C ASP A 58 -6.18 -15.07 -13.41
N LEU A 59 -5.15 -14.23 -13.36
CA LEU A 59 -4.60 -13.73 -12.10
C LEU A 59 -5.67 -13.00 -11.27
N SER A 60 -6.46 -12.14 -11.91
CA SER A 60 -7.53 -11.39 -11.24
C SER A 60 -8.59 -12.33 -10.66
N ALA A 61 -9.07 -13.30 -11.44
CA ALA A 61 -10.06 -14.28 -10.97
C ALA A 61 -9.53 -15.14 -9.81
N ARG A 62 -8.23 -15.47 -9.81
CA ARG A 62 -7.59 -16.20 -8.71
C ARG A 62 -7.47 -15.35 -7.45
N LEU A 63 -7.16 -14.07 -7.58
CA LEU A 63 -7.08 -13.14 -6.45
C LEU A 63 -8.45 -12.88 -5.83
N GLU A 64 -9.50 -12.73 -6.63
CA GLU A 64 -10.88 -12.62 -6.15
C GLU A 64 -11.28 -13.85 -5.32
N ARG A 65 -11.02 -15.06 -5.82
CA ARG A 65 -11.26 -16.30 -5.06
C ARG A 65 -10.45 -16.38 -3.77
N ALA A 66 -9.23 -15.88 -3.76
CA ALA A 66 -8.40 -15.84 -2.56
C ALA A 66 -8.95 -14.85 -1.53
N ALA A 67 -9.37 -13.67 -1.97
CA ALA A 67 -9.98 -12.65 -1.12
C ALA A 67 -11.26 -13.16 -0.44
N HIS A 68 -12.12 -13.87 -1.16
CA HIS A 68 -13.36 -14.45 -0.60
C HIS A 68 -13.14 -15.54 0.47
N ARG A 69 -11.95 -16.13 0.57
CA ARG A 69 -11.64 -17.14 1.59
C ARG A 69 -11.31 -16.54 2.96
N THR A 70 -11.13 -15.22 3.02
CA THR A 70 -10.77 -14.51 4.25
C THR A 70 -11.92 -13.61 4.65
N ALA A 71 -12.47 -13.83 5.85
CA ALA A 71 -13.47 -12.92 6.41
C ALA A 71 -12.84 -11.55 6.68
N PRO A 72 -13.58 -10.43 6.52
CA PRO A 72 -13.11 -9.11 6.92
C PRO A 72 -12.69 -9.09 8.39
N PHE A 73 -11.62 -8.35 8.71
CA PHE A 73 -11.07 -8.23 10.05
C PHE A 73 -10.55 -6.81 10.32
N GLU A 74 -10.44 -6.47 11.60
CA GLU A 74 -9.93 -5.17 12.03
C GLU A 74 -8.41 -5.08 11.89
N LEU A 75 -7.94 -3.94 11.43
CA LEU A 75 -6.53 -3.61 11.26
C LEU A 75 -6.26 -2.22 11.84
N ALA A 76 -5.12 -2.07 12.49
CA ALA A 76 -4.65 -0.79 13.01
C ALA A 76 -3.22 -0.50 12.54
N LEU A 77 -2.95 0.76 12.23
CA LEU A 77 -1.59 1.24 11.98
C LEU A 77 -0.94 1.62 13.31
N ARG A 78 0.33 1.25 13.50
CA ARG A 78 1.09 1.61 14.71
C ARG A 78 2.56 1.85 14.38
N GLY A 79 3.02 3.06 14.70
CA GLY A 79 4.42 3.46 14.57
C GLY A 79 4.87 3.62 13.11
N GLY A 80 6.17 3.89 12.96
CA GLY A 80 6.88 3.95 11.69
C GLY A 80 8.25 3.29 11.84
N GLY A 81 8.86 2.92 10.71
CA GLY A 81 10.16 2.27 10.68
C GLY A 81 10.91 2.54 9.40
N GLN A 82 12.11 1.98 9.29
CA GLN A 82 12.97 2.10 8.12
C GLN A 82 13.44 0.73 7.65
N PHE A 83 13.71 0.60 6.35
CA PHE A 83 14.32 -0.58 5.75
C PHE A 83 15.69 -0.21 5.16
N GLY A 84 16.66 -1.11 5.26
CA GLY A 84 18.04 -0.89 4.80
C GLY A 84 18.97 -0.33 5.88
N ARG A 85 20.16 0.07 5.45
CA ARG A 85 21.16 0.82 6.24
C ARG A 85 21.61 2.03 5.44
#